data_AF-A0A0F9RV89-F1
#
_entry.id   AF-A0A0F9RV89-F1
#
_cell.length_a   1.000
_cell.length_b   1.000
_cell.length_c   1.000
_cell.angle_alpha   90.00
_cell.angle_beta   90.00
_cell.angle_gamma   90.00
#
_symmetry.space_group_name_H-M   'P 1'
#
loop_
_entity.id
_entity.type
_entity.pdbx_description
1 polymer ?
#
loop_
_entity_poly.entity_id
_entity_poly.type
_entity_poly.pdbx_seq_one_letter_code
_entity_poly.pdbx_strand_id
1 'polypeptide(L)'
;LHISDKRYISFDSDSASPEQECDRVQQEIQKKGPIDICILGLGKNGHIGFNEPADFLTPNCHMAKLSEESLQHQMTNGMKTNLLTD
;
A
#
# COMPACT_ATOMS: atom_id res chain seq x y z
N LEU A 1 9.32 12.66 -19.99
CA LEU A 1 7.85 12.82 -19.88
C LEU A 1 7.42 14.18 -19.30
N HIS A 2 8.31 14.97 -18.67
CA HIS A 2 8.01 16.33 -18.14
C HIS A 2 6.74 16.39 -17.28
N ILE A 3 6.55 15.40 -16.41
CA ILE A 3 5.41 15.33 -15.49
C ILE A 3 5.73 16.17 -14.25
N SER A 4 4.82 17.09 -13.90
CA SER A 4 4.95 17.94 -12.70
C SER A 4 4.83 17.14 -11.41
N ASP A 5 5.56 17.55 -10.37
CA ASP A 5 5.53 16.91 -9.06
C ASP A 5 4.14 16.83 -8.43
N LYS A 6 3.28 17.82 -8.73
CA LYS A 6 1.88 17.88 -8.27
C LYS A 6 1.00 16.73 -8.81
N ARG A 7 1.51 15.97 -9.78
CA ARG A 7 0.81 14.83 -10.39
C ARG A 7 1.18 13.51 -9.72
N TYR A 8 2.19 13.48 -8.86
CA TYR A 8 2.49 12.30 -8.05
C TYR A 8 1.71 12.33 -6.75
N ILE A 9 1.15 11.18 -6.38
CA ILE A 9 0.59 10.91 -5.06
C ILE A 9 1.29 9.66 -4.58
N SER A 10 1.94 9.74 -3.42
CA SER A 10 2.53 8.61 -2.70
C SER A 10 1.92 8.53 -1.30
N PHE A 11 2.11 7.38 -0.66
CA PHE A 11 1.95 7.26 0.78
C PHE A 11 3.14 7.92 1.49
N ASP A 12 2.87 8.59 2.60
CA ASP A 12 3.87 8.98 3.58
C ASP A 12 4.14 7.80 4.53
N SER A 13 5.31 7.17 4.35
CA SER A 13 5.70 5.98 5.12
C SER A 13 6.06 6.28 6.58
N ASP A 14 6.29 7.53 6.95
CA ASP A 14 6.65 7.96 8.32
C ASP A 14 5.53 8.78 8.97
N SER A 15 4.30 8.64 8.47
CA SER A 15 3.12 9.30 9.05
C SER A 15 2.91 8.88 10.50
N ALA A 16 2.67 9.86 11.37
CA ALA A 16 2.32 9.63 12.77
C ALA A 16 0.98 8.88 12.95
N SER A 17 0.12 8.87 11.91
CA SER A 17 -1.10 8.05 11.86
C SER A 17 -1.24 7.42 10.46
N PRO A 18 -0.87 6.13 10.31
CA PRO A 18 -1.00 5.42 9.03
C PRO A 18 -2.44 5.31 8.53
N GLU A 19 -3.43 5.27 9.42
CA GLU A 19 -4.85 5.20 9.06
C GLU A 19 -5.30 6.50 8.40
N GLN A 20 -4.95 7.65 8.99
CA GLN A 20 -5.25 8.97 8.39
C GLN A 20 -4.55 9.14 7.04
N GLU A 21 -3.37 8.54 6.88
CA GLU A 21 -2.64 8.56 5.62
C GLU A 21 -3.33 7.70 4.54
N CYS A 22 -3.87 6.54 4.91
CA CYS A 22 -4.72 5.74 4.03
C CYS A 22 -5.95 6.55 3.58
N ASP A 23 -6.61 7.23 4.51
CA ASP A 23 -7.77 8.08 4.21
C ASP A 23 -7.39 9.25 3.27
N ARG A 24 -6.24 9.89 3.49
CA ARG A 24 -5.74 10.98 2.65
C ARG A 24 -5.57 10.52 1.21
N VAL A 25 -4.89 9.39 0.99
CA VAL A 25 -4.67 8.84 -0.37
C VAL A 25 -6.01 8.40 -0.99
N GLN A 26 -6.90 7.78 -0.22
CA GLN A 26 -8.21 7.38 -0.69
C GLN A 26 -9.05 8.58 -1.16
N GLN A 27 -9.01 9.69 -0.43
CA GLN A 27 -9.67 10.94 -0.81
C GLN A 27 -9.07 11.54 -2.09
N GLU A 28 -7.75 11.48 -2.26
CA GLU A 28 -7.10 11.96 -3.49
C GLU A 28 -7.52 11.15 -4.72
N ILE A 29 -7.68 9.83 -4.60
CA ILE A 29 -8.22 8.98 -5.66
C ILE A 29 -9.67 9.39 -5.98
N GLN A 30 -10.53 9.52 -4.95
CA GLN A 30 -11.93 9.91 -5.15
C GLN A 30 -12.09 11.28 -5.83
N LYS A 31 -11.29 12.28 -5.43
CA LYS A 31 -11.31 13.62 -6.04
C LYS A 31 -10.88 13.61 -7.50
N LYS A 32 -9.92 12.74 -7.87
CA LYS A 32 -9.38 12.65 -9.23
C LYS A 32 -10.24 11.76 -10.15
N GLY A 33 -11.08 10.91 -9.58
CA GLY A 33 -11.93 9.97 -10.31
C GLY A 33 -11.32 8.58 -10.40
N PRO A 34 -11.99 7.65 -11.12
CA PRO A 34 -11.54 6.27 -11.23
C PRO A 34 -10.17 6.14 -11.90
N ILE A 35 -9.44 5.07 -11.58
CA ILE A 35 -8.17 4.74 -12.20
C ILE A 35 -8.46 4.10 -13.58
N ASP A 36 -8.06 4.78 -14.66
CA ASP A 36 -8.22 4.26 -16.02
C ASP A 36 -7.25 3.10 -16.33
N ILE A 37 -6.02 3.19 -15.82
CA ILE A 37 -4.94 2.23 -16.06
C ILE A 37 -4.22 1.95 -14.75
N CYS A 38 -4.08 0.67 -14.40
CA CYS A 38 -3.34 0.21 -13.25
C CYS A 38 -2.16 -0.67 -13.70
N ILE A 39 -0.94 -0.28 -13.35
CA ILE A 39 0.28 -1.05 -13.62
C ILE A 39 0.76 -1.63 -12.29
N LEU A 40 0.85 -2.95 -12.22
CA LEU A 40 1.13 -3.69 -10.99
C LEU A 40 2.27 -4.68 -11.21
N GLY A 41 2.99 -4.97 -10.12
CA GLY A 41 3.90 -6.11 -10.02
C GLY A 41 3.26 -7.25 -9.23
N LEU A 42 3.65 -8.48 -9.54
CA LEU A 42 3.23 -9.69 -8.82
C LEU A 42 4.41 -10.29 -8.05
N GLY A 43 4.17 -10.63 -6.79
CA GLY A 43 5.08 -11.43 -5.98
C GLY A 43 5.13 -12.89 -6.43
N LYS A 44 6.17 -13.62 -6.00
CA LYS A 44 6.30 -15.06 -6.30
C LYS A 44 5.15 -15.90 -5.73
N ASN A 45 4.59 -15.48 -4.61
CA ASN A 45 3.43 -16.08 -3.95
C ASN A 45 2.10 -15.54 -4.51
N GLY A 46 2.12 -14.66 -5.52
CA GLY A 46 0.94 -14.05 -6.13
C GLY A 46 0.44 -12.77 -5.46
N HIS A 47 1.14 -12.20 -4.47
CA HIS A 47 0.73 -10.93 -3.88
C HIS A 47 0.74 -9.77 -4.90
N ILE A 48 -0.08 -8.76 -4.64
CA ILE A 48 -0.13 -7.49 -5.39
C ILE A 48 0.20 -6.35 -4.44
N GLY A 49 1.33 -5.66 -4.66
CA GLY A 49 1.82 -4.70 -3.67
C GLY A 49 2.08 -5.42 -2.34
N PHE A 50 1.41 -4.99 -1.27
CA PHE A 50 1.42 -5.66 0.04
C PHE A 50 0.15 -6.46 0.35
N ASN A 51 -0.73 -6.67 -0.64
CA ASN A 51 -1.91 -7.52 -0.49
C ASN A 51 -1.49 -8.99 -0.63
N GLU A 52 -1.28 -9.65 0.50
CA GLU A 52 -0.94 -11.07 0.59
C GLU A 52 -2.09 -11.99 0.17
N PRO A 53 -1.80 -13.25 -0.20
CA PRO A 53 -2.84 -14.26 -0.38
C PRO A 53 -3.70 -14.41 0.89
N ALA A 54 -5.01 -14.26 0.72
CA ALA A 54 -6.00 -14.35 1.79
C ALA A 54 -7.34 -14.83 1.22
N ASP A 55 -8.24 -15.28 2.10
CA ASP A 55 -9.59 -15.76 1.72
C ASP A 55 -10.47 -14.63 1.15
N PHE A 56 -10.18 -13.38 1.53
CA PHE A 56 -10.94 -12.19 1.11
C PHE A 56 -10.01 -11.02 0.82
N LEU A 57 -10.48 -10.11 -0.04
CA LEU A 57 -9.79 -8.86 -0.33
C LEU A 57 -10.28 -7.75 0.61
N THR A 58 -9.34 -6.97 1.15
CA THR A 58 -9.66 -5.75 1.88
C THR A 58 -9.88 -4.61 0.88
N PRO A 59 -11.07 -3.97 0.86
CA PRO A 59 -11.33 -2.87 -0.05
C PRO A 59 -10.55 -1.61 0.37
N ASN A 60 -10.32 -0.71 -0.59
CA ASN A 60 -9.73 0.61 -0.37
C ASN A 60 -8.28 0.59 0.18
N CYS A 61 -7.70 1.77 0.38
CA CYS A 61 -6.41 1.93 1.02
C CYS A 61 -6.48 1.45 2.48
N HIS A 62 -5.53 0.62 2.91
CA HIS A 62 -5.50 0.07 4.27
C HIS A 62 -4.07 -0.25 4.69
N MET A 63 -3.87 -0.40 6.00
CA MET A 63 -2.63 -0.96 6.54
C MET A 63 -2.56 -2.46 6.27
N ALA A 64 -1.47 -2.90 5.64
CA ALA A 64 -1.23 -4.31 5.37
C ALA A 64 -0.41 -4.95 6.50
N LYS A 65 -0.81 -6.15 6.92
CA LYS A 65 0.03 -7.03 7.74
C LYS A 65 0.83 -7.93 6.81
N LEU A 66 2.16 -7.78 6.83
CA LEU A 66 3.04 -8.59 6.00
C LEU A 66 3.17 -10.01 6.53
N SER A 67 3.26 -10.98 5.62
CA SER A 67 3.61 -12.36 5.97
C SER A 67 5.09 -12.47 6.37
N GLU A 68 5.46 -13.56 7.04
CA GLU A 68 6.87 -13.85 7.34
C GLU A 68 7.72 -13.96 6.07
N GLU A 69 7.18 -14.55 4.99
CA GLU A 69 7.86 -14.65 3.69
C GLU A 69 8.14 -13.26 3.11
N SER A 70 7.14 -12.38 3.12
CA SER A 70 7.32 -11.01 2.63
C SER A 70 8.28 -10.21 3.49
N LEU A 71 8.35 -10.42 4.81
CA LEU A 71 9.33 -9.74 5.67
C LEU A 71 10.79 -10.15 5.38
N GLN A 72 11.01 -11.32 4.80
CA GLN A 72 12.33 -11.79 4.38
C GLN A 72 12.78 -11.22 3.02
N HIS A 73 11.88 -10.54 2.30
CA HIS A 73 12.21 -9.92 1.01
C HIS A 73 13.11 -8.68 1.18
N GLN A 74 13.99 -8.42 0.20
CA GLN A 74 14.98 -7.32 0.30
C GLN A 74 14.33 -5.93 0.48
N MET A 75 13.13 -5.72 -0.06
CA MET A 75 12.40 -4.45 0.01
C MET A 75 11.85 -4.12 1.41
N THR A 76 11.65 -5.14 2.23
CA THR A 76 10.91 -5.09 3.51
C THR A 76 11.77 -5.52 4.69
N ASN A 77 12.97 -6.05 4.40
CA ASN A 77 13.95 -6.44 5.39
C ASN A 77 14.26 -5.26 6.34
N GLY A 78 13.96 -5.42 7.62
CA GLY A 78 14.15 -4.39 8.64
C GLY A 78 12.89 -3.56 8.98
N MET A 79 11.77 -3.75 8.28
CA MET A 79 10.48 -3.19 8.71
C MET A 79 10.01 -3.91 9.97
N LYS A 80 9.65 -3.16 11.01
CA LYS A 80 9.10 -3.72 12.25
C LYS A 80 7.61 -3.91 12.10
N THR A 81 7.10 -5.09 12.46
CA THR A 81 5.67 -5.27 12.73
C THR A 81 5.32 -4.51 14.00
N ASN A 82 4.65 -3.37 13.89
CA ASN A 82 3.84 -2.90 15.01
C ASN A 82 2.72 -3.92 15.17
N LEU A 83 2.80 -4.72 16.23
CA LEU A 83 1.70 -5.59 16.63
C LEU A 83 0.52 -4.69 16.93
N LEU A 84 -0.39 -4.56 15.96
CA LEU A 84 -1.78 -4.24 16.26
C LEU A 84 -2.28 -5.42 17.10
N THR A 85 -2.24 -5.26 18.42
CA THR A 85 -2.98 -6.12 19.33
C THR A 85 -4.46 -5.88 19.09
N ASP A 86 -5.18 -6.97 18.84
CA ASP A 86 -6.63 -7.02 18.65
C ASP A 86 -7.40 -6.25 19.75
#